data_AF-A0A9D5PPZ0-F1
#
_entry.id   AF-A0A9D5PPZ0-F1
#
_cell.length_a   1.000
_cell.length_b   1.000
_cell.length_c   1.000
_cell.angle_alpha   90.00
_cell.angle_beta   90.00
_cell.angle_gamma   90.00
#
_symmetry.space_group_name_H-M   'P 1'
#
loop_
_entity.id
_entity.type
_entity.pdbx_description
1 polymer ?
#
loop_
_entity_poly.entity_id
_entity_poly.type
_entity_poly.pdbx_seq_one_letter_code
_entity_poly.pdbx_strand_id
1 'polypeptide(L)'
;DEFAMGSSCERSIAGPTRNPLDLTRSPGGSSGGAAASVAAGEAAFALGTDTGGSARQPAAFCGLVSMKPTYGTVSRYGMVELASSLEQICPITRTVRDNALVLSAICGRDRRDMTTVDTSSLRLPLEPVELNGLKVGVFADFSGFCESGVADCVSRSIGLIGKLGAVVDEAALPSPDLARDIYLVTMAAEASSNLARYDGIKYGFGGADATSARSEGFGGEVRRRIIAGSYALSSVYRGDYYRRVKAAARELCERVEKIFSIYDMILMPTVGTTAFPLGSFDDSPTNLYNSDRFSVYANLTGCPAITIPCGGVDGLPVGLTLMGRKGSEEMLYGAALTLETELADFNGTEVKACV
;
A
#
# COMPACT_ATOMS: atom_id res chain seq x y z
N ASP A 1 5.30 8.11 -8.64
CA ASP A 1 6.16 9.23 -8.16
C ASP A 1 7.63 8.92 -8.38
N GLU A 2 8.48 9.95 -8.47
CA GLU A 2 9.93 9.81 -8.55
C GLU A 2 10.46 8.97 -7.36
N PHE A 3 11.29 7.96 -7.65
CA PHE A 3 11.84 7.02 -6.65
C PHE A 3 10.80 6.39 -5.72
N ALA A 4 9.58 6.18 -6.20
CA ALA A 4 8.47 5.65 -5.43
C ALA A 4 8.05 6.52 -4.21
N MET A 5 8.49 7.78 -4.14
CA MET A 5 8.21 8.70 -3.02
C MET A 5 7.06 9.66 -3.31
N GLY A 6 5.84 9.27 -2.94
CA GLY A 6 4.64 10.10 -3.03
C GLY A 6 3.37 9.26 -3.12
N SER A 7 2.22 9.93 -3.06
CA SER A 7 0.90 9.30 -3.04
C SER A 7 -0.03 9.84 -4.14
N SER A 8 0.52 10.47 -5.19
CA SER A 8 -0.29 11.07 -6.28
C SER A 8 0.25 10.93 -7.71
N CYS A 9 1.50 10.52 -7.91
CA CYS A 9 2.21 10.54 -9.20
C CYS A 9 2.39 11.91 -9.86
N GLU A 10 2.10 13.00 -9.17
CA GLU A 10 2.30 14.37 -9.68
C GLU A 10 3.77 14.76 -9.78
N ARG A 11 4.62 14.13 -8.95
CA ARG A 11 6.06 14.42 -8.88
C ARG A 11 6.88 13.60 -9.87
N SER A 12 6.22 12.99 -10.86
CA SER A 12 6.90 12.27 -11.94
C SER A 12 7.66 13.24 -12.85
N ILE A 13 8.89 12.88 -13.21
CA ILE A 13 9.69 13.64 -14.19
C ILE A 13 9.03 13.71 -15.58
N ALA A 14 8.17 12.74 -15.90
CA ALA A 14 7.44 12.67 -17.17
C ALA A 14 6.12 13.45 -17.14
N GLY A 15 5.81 14.11 -16.01
CA GLY A 15 4.53 14.77 -15.78
C GLY A 15 3.49 13.87 -15.09
N PRO A 16 2.38 14.46 -14.62
CA PRO A 16 1.38 13.78 -13.82
C PRO A 16 0.62 12.73 -14.63
N THR A 17 0.52 11.51 -14.09
CA THR A 17 -0.52 10.57 -14.52
C THR A 17 -1.89 11.06 -14.03
N ARG A 18 -2.94 10.80 -14.80
CA ARG A 18 -4.32 11.20 -14.48
C ARG A 18 -5.17 9.97 -14.20
N ASN A 19 -6.16 10.10 -13.31
CA ASN A 19 -7.10 9.01 -13.02
C ASN A 19 -8.03 8.77 -14.22
N PRO A 20 -8.12 7.54 -14.78
CA PRO A 20 -8.99 7.27 -15.93
C PRO A 20 -10.49 7.52 -15.69
N LEU A 21 -10.93 7.52 -14.42
CA LEU A 21 -12.32 7.75 -14.05
C LEU A 21 -12.67 9.25 -13.99
N ASP A 22 -11.68 10.11 -13.71
CA ASP A 22 -11.77 11.57 -13.73
C ASP A 22 -10.37 12.16 -13.98
N LEU A 23 -10.14 12.68 -15.18
CA LEU A 23 -8.83 13.18 -15.62
C LEU A 23 -8.36 14.42 -14.86
N THR A 24 -9.21 15.03 -14.03
CA THR A 24 -8.83 16.15 -13.14
C THR A 24 -8.25 15.66 -11.82
N ARG A 25 -8.30 14.35 -11.54
CA ARG A 25 -7.90 13.73 -10.27
C ARG A 25 -6.66 12.85 -10.39
N SER A 26 -6.02 12.66 -9.23
CA SER A 26 -4.88 11.78 -9.04
C SER A 26 -5.29 10.30 -9.15
N PRO A 27 -4.49 9.45 -9.83
CA PRO A 27 -4.66 8.00 -9.78
C PRO A 27 -4.06 7.38 -8.51
N GLY A 28 -3.54 8.21 -7.59
CA GLY A 28 -2.75 7.77 -6.44
C GLY A 28 -1.27 7.61 -6.75
N GLY A 29 -0.49 7.20 -5.77
CA GLY A 29 0.93 6.97 -5.88
C GLY A 29 1.50 5.98 -4.85
N SER A 30 2.70 5.47 -5.10
CA SER A 30 3.58 5.87 -6.20
C SER A 30 3.40 5.05 -7.49
N SER A 31 2.61 3.97 -7.46
CA SER A 31 2.30 3.11 -8.62
C SER A 31 1.07 3.59 -9.43
N GLY A 32 0.79 4.89 -9.46
CA GLY A 32 -0.38 5.46 -10.13
C GLY A 32 -0.45 5.19 -11.63
N GLY A 33 0.69 5.19 -12.33
CA GLY A 33 0.75 4.79 -13.75
C GLY A 33 0.35 3.34 -14.00
N ALA A 34 0.74 2.43 -13.10
CA ALA A 34 0.39 1.02 -13.20
C ALA A 34 -1.11 0.79 -12.95
N ALA A 35 -1.69 1.49 -11.96
CA ALA A 35 -3.13 1.42 -11.73
C ALA A 35 -3.93 2.07 -12.88
N ALA A 36 -3.52 3.25 -13.33
CA ALA A 36 -4.18 3.96 -14.41
C ALA A 36 -4.20 3.16 -15.72
N SER A 37 -3.10 2.49 -16.09
CA SER A 37 -3.06 1.69 -17.33
C SER A 37 -3.99 0.49 -17.30
N VAL A 38 -4.13 -0.18 -16.15
CA VAL A 38 -5.07 -1.31 -15.98
C VAL A 38 -6.52 -0.83 -15.99
N ALA A 39 -6.80 0.26 -15.29
CA ALA A 39 -8.13 0.88 -15.23
C ALA A 39 -8.57 1.43 -16.60
N ALA A 40 -7.66 2.02 -17.38
CA ALA A 40 -7.93 2.51 -18.73
C ALA A 40 -8.06 1.39 -19.78
N GLY A 41 -7.81 0.13 -19.42
CA GLY A 41 -7.84 -0.99 -20.37
C GLY A 41 -6.61 -1.08 -21.28
N GLU A 42 -5.55 -0.33 -20.99
CA GLU A 42 -4.30 -0.33 -21.77
C GLU A 42 -3.43 -1.56 -21.46
N ALA A 43 -3.58 -2.12 -20.26
CA ALA A 43 -2.91 -3.35 -19.83
C ALA A 43 -3.89 -4.32 -19.17
N ALA A 44 -3.67 -5.63 -19.33
CA ALA A 44 -4.47 -6.66 -18.66
C ALA A 44 -4.19 -6.70 -17.14
N PHE A 45 -2.92 -6.49 -16.77
CA PHE A 45 -2.44 -6.32 -15.41
C PHE A 45 -1.19 -5.44 -15.42
N ALA A 46 -0.79 -4.93 -14.26
CA ALA A 46 0.47 -4.25 -14.08
C ALA A 46 1.15 -4.70 -12.78
N LEU A 47 2.46 -4.43 -12.68
CA LEU A 47 3.20 -4.56 -11.43
C LEU A 47 3.47 -3.17 -10.87
N GLY A 48 3.14 -2.99 -9.59
CA GLY A 48 3.54 -1.85 -8.78
C GLY A 48 4.50 -2.27 -7.68
N THR A 49 4.96 -1.29 -6.90
CA THR A 49 5.70 -1.51 -5.65
C THR A 49 4.94 -0.86 -4.52
N ASP A 50 4.93 -1.48 -3.34
CA ASP A 50 4.24 -0.99 -2.17
C ASP A 50 5.20 -0.90 -0.98
N THR A 51 5.60 0.32 -0.63
CA THR A 51 6.47 0.62 0.52
C THR A 51 5.69 1.14 1.73
N GLY A 52 4.55 1.80 1.49
CA GLY A 52 3.63 2.30 2.52
C GLY A 52 2.16 2.32 2.10
N GLY A 53 1.78 1.56 1.06
CA GLY A 53 0.49 1.67 0.37
C GLY A 53 0.58 1.91 -1.12
N SER A 54 1.80 2.00 -1.66
CA SER A 54 2.06 2.55 -2.99
C SER A 54 1.53 1.74 -4.18
N ALA A 55 0.97 0.55 -3.97
CA ALA A 55 0.19 -0.19 -4.97
C ALA A 55 -1.30 -0.27 -4.59
N ARG A 56 -1.59 -0.46 -3.30
CA ARG A 56 -2.96 -0.53 -2.76
C ARG A 56 -3.74 0.77 -2.87
N GLN A 57 -3.13 1.91 -2.55
CA GLN A 57 -3.78 3.21 -2.65
C GLN A 57 -4.11 3.59 -4.10
N PRO A 58 -3.20 3.43 -5.08
CA PRO A 58 -3.58 3.58 -6.49
C PRO A 58 -4.70 2.63 -6.92
N ALA A 59 -4.66 1.37 -6.49
CA ALA A 59 -5.72 0.42 -6.79
C ALA A 59 -7.08 0.88 -6.21
N ALA A 60 -7.11 1.37 -4.97
CA ALA A 60 -8.33 1.94 -4.38
C ALA A 60 -8.86 3.15 -5.18
N PHE A 61 -7.98 4.07 -5.58
CA PHE A 61 -8.37 5.28 -6.31
C PHE A 61 -8.84 5.00 -7.74
N CYS A 62 -8.33 3.93 -8.36
CA CYS A 62 -8.71 3.52 -9.71
C CYS A 62 -9.75 2.39 -9.75
N GLY A 63 -10.28 1.96 -8.60
CA GLY A 63 -11.32 0.91 -8.54
C GLY A 63 -10.81 -0.45 -8.99
N LEU A 64 -9.60 -0.81 -8.57
CA LEU A 64 -8.89 -2.04 -8.92
C LEU A 64 -8.57 -2.89 -7.70
N VAL A 65 -8.04 -4.08 -7.95
CA VAL A 65 -7.52 -5.01 -6.95
C VAL A 65 -5.99 -4.93 -6.89
N SER A 66 -5.43 -4.90 -5.69
CA SER A 66 -3.98 -5.04 -5.49
C SER A 66 -3.67 -5.79 -4.20
N MET A 67 -2.81 -6.80 -4.31
CA MET A 67 -2.25 -7.53 -3.17
C MET A 67 -0.83 -7.03 -2.90
N LYS A 68 -0.60 -6.50 -1.69
CA LYS A 68 0.75 -6.46 -1.13
C LYS A 68 0.97 -7.78 -0.40
N PRO A 69 1.75 -8.73 -0.94
CA PRO A 69 1.91 -10.02 -0.29
C PRO A 69 2.78 -9.90 0.97
N THR A 70 2.97 -11.02 1.66
CA THR A 70 3.92 -11.11 2.78
C THR A 70 5.29 -10.59 2.32
N TYR A 71 5.98 -9.86 3.19
CA TYR A 71 7.35 -9.44 2.89
C TYR A 71 8.22 -10.67 2.64
N GLY A 72 8.92 -10.68 1.50
CA GLY A 72 9.68 -11.82 1.00
C GLY A 72 8.92 -12.79 0.08
N THR A 73 7.60 -12.67 -0.13
CA THR A 73 6.85 -13.54 -1.06
C THR A 73 7.31 -13.35 -2.52
N VAL A 74 7.59 -12.11 -2.91
CA VAL A 74 8.15 -11.77 -4.23
C VAL A 74 9.59 -11.29 -4.04
N SER A 75 10.48 -11.68 -4.95
CA SER A 75 11.86 -11.20 -4.92
C SER A 75 11.93 -9.71 -5.21
N ARG A 76 12.80 -9.02 -4.49
CA ARG A 76 13.15 -7.61 -4.70
C ARG A 76 14.36 -7.44 -5.63
N TYR A 77 14.95 -8.53 -6.11
CA TYR A 77 16.09 -8.45 -7.02
C TYR A 77 15.69 -7.80 -8.36
N GLY A 78 16.34 -6.69 -8.71
CA GLY A 78 16.03 -5.90 -9.90
C GLY A 78 15.04 -4.76 -9.66
N MET A 79 14.43 -4.69 -8.47
CA MET A 79 13.67 -3.52 -8.02
C MET A 79 14.63 -2.41 -7.60
N VAL A 80 14.34 -1.17 -7.98
CA VAL A 80 15.05 0.00 -7.45
C VAL A 80 14.66 0.19 -5.99
N GLU A 81 15.62 0.01 -5.09
CA GLU A 81 15.37 0.03 -3.65
C GLU A 81 15.08 1.45 -3.14
N LEU A 82 13.97 1.61 -2.41
CA LEU A 82 13.65 2.80 -1.64
C LEU A 82 13.89 2.54 -0.14
N ALA A 83 13.10 1.71 0.53
CA ALA A 83 13.25 1.29 1.93
C ALA A 83 13.21 -0.24 2.09
N SER A 84 14.37 -0.87 1.94
CA SER A 84 14.54 -2.32 1.81
C SER A 84 13.74 -3.20 2.79
N SER A 85 13.46 -2.75 4.01
CA SER A 85 12.69 -3.52 5.01
C SER A 85 11.17 -3.45 4.87
N LEU A 86 10.63 -2.61 3.99
CA LEU A 86 9.20 -2.29 3.90
C LEU A 86 8.54 -2.67 2.56
N GLU A 87 9.35 -2.74 1.50
CA GLU A 87 8.84 -2.74 0.13
C GLU A 87 8.55 -4.14 -0.39
N GLN A 88 7.55 -4.21 -1.24
CA GLN A 88 7.22 -5.43 -1.94
C GLN A 88 6.63 -5.14 -3.33
N ILE A 89 6.95 -5.99 -4.32
CA ILE A 89 6.32 -5.94 -5.64
C ILE A 89 4.89 -6.50 -5.52
N CYS A 90 3.93 -5.82 -6.15
CA CYS A 90 2.51 -6.08 -6.00
C CYS A 90 1.81 -6.13 -7.38
N PRO A 91 1.01 -7.16 -7.68
CA PRO A 91 0.16 -7.15 -8.86
C PRO A 91 -1.03 -6.20 -8.69
N ILE A 92 -1.38 -5.51 -9.76
CA ILE A 92 -2.57 -4.65 -9.87
C ILE A 92 -3.42 -5.17 -11.04
N THR A 93 -4.68 -5.49 -10.77
CA THR A 93 -5.61 -6.16 -11.71
C THR A 93 -7.05 -5.66 -11.53
N ARG A 94 -7.93 -5.98 -12.48
CA ARG A 94 -9.37 -5.66 -12.35
C ARG A 94 -10.12 -6.65 -11.45
N THR A 95 -9.69 -7.92 -11.46
CA THR A 95 -10.34 -8.97 -10.66
C THR A 95 -9.40 -9.58 -9.63
N VAL A 96 -9.97 -10.13 -8.56
CA VAL A 96 -9.25 -10.87 -7.51
C VAL A 96 -8.58 -12.11 -8.08
N ARG A 97 -9.27 -12.84 -8.98
CA ARG A 97 -8.73 -14.05 -9.61
C ARG A 97 -7.49 -13.74 -10.48
N ASP A 98 -7.54 -12.69 -11.29
CA ASP A 98 -6.37 -12.29 -12.08
C ASP A 98 -5.21 -11.85 -11.17
N ASN A 99 -5.52 -11.17 -10.05
CA ASN A 99 -4.51 -10.73 -9.10
C ASN A 99 -3.71 -11.91 -8.55
N ALA A 100 -4.42 -12.96 -8.13
CA ALA A 100 -3.81 -14.18 -7.62
C ALA A 100 -3.02 -14.94 -8.69
N LEU A 101 -3.51 -14.96 -9.94
CA LEU A 101 -2.78 -15.55 -11.06
C LEU A 101 -1.43 -14.87 -11.26
N VAL A 102 -1.41 -13.54 -11.29
CA VAL A 102 -0.17 -12.77 -11.44
C VAL A 102 0.75 -12.98 -10.24
N LEU A 103 0.24 -12.94 -9.00
CA LEU A 103 1.07 -13.19 -7.82
C LEU A 103 1.73 -14.57 -7.87
N SER A 104 0.97 -15.61 -8.23
CA SER A 104 1.50 -16.97 -8.34
C SER A 104 2.66 -17.09 -9.33
N ALA A 105 2.62 -16.30 -10.41
CA ALA A 105 3.64 -16.31 -11.46
C ALA A 105 4.94 -15.61 -11.04
N ILE A 106 4.88 -14.67 -10.09
CA ILE A 106 6.04 -13.86 -9.67
C ILE A 106 6.57 -14.22 -8.28
N CYS A 107 5.81 -15.00 -7.49
CA CYS A 107 6.21 -15.39 -6.14
C CYS A 107 7.24 -16.52 -6.14
N GLY A 108 8.04 -16.60 -5.08
CA GLY A 108 8.96 -17.71 -4.85
C GLY A 108 10.33 -17.29 -4.36
N ARG A 109 11.10 -18.30 -3.92
CA ARG A 109 12.50 -18.10 -3.53
C ARG A 109 13.33 -17.67 -4.73
N ASP A 110 14.15 -16.63 -4.53
CA ASP A 110 15.19 -16.23 -5.48
C ASP A 110 16.55 -16.27 -4.78
N ARG A 111 17.49 -17.03 -5.35
CA ARG A 111 18.88 -17.11 -4.86
C ARG A 111 19.63 -15.77 -4.88
N ARG A 112 19.11 -14.78 -5.60
CA ARG A 112 19.66 -13.41 -5.68
C ARG A 112 19.04 -12.47 -4.64
N ASP A 113 18.04 -12.93 -3.89
CA ASP A 113 17.40 -12.20 -2.81
C ASP A 113 17.25 -13.09 -1.58
N MET A 114 18.17 -12.91 -0.64
CA MET A 114 18.22 -13.65 0.63
C MET A 114 17.06 -13.35 1.57
N THR A 115 16.19 -12.39 1.23
CA THR A 115 14.99 -12.05 2.02
C THR A 115 13.73 -12.76 1.54
N THR A 116 13.81 -13.51 0.44
CA THR A 116 12.67 -14.30 -0.04
C THR A 116 12.30 -15.42 0.94
N VAL A 117 11.00 -15.61 1.15
CA VAL A 117 10.45 -16.64 2.03
C VAL A 117 9.89 -17.81 1.22
N ASP A 118 9.51 -18.87 1.90
CA ASP A 118 8.77 -19.97 1.28
C ASP A 118 7.36 -19.50 0.89
N THR A 119 6.94 -19.77 -0.34
CA THR A 119 5.65 -19.38 -0.91
C THR A 119 4.75 -20.57 -1.20
N SER A 120 5.10 -21.75 -0.70
CA SER A 120 4.36 -23.01 -0.88
C SER A 120 2.88 -22.97 -0.45
N SER A 121 2.48 -21.96 0.33
CA SER A 121 1.09 -21.70 0.72
C SER A 121 0.22 -21.09 -0.38
N LEU A 122 0.78 -20.42 -1.39
CA LEU A 122 -0.04 -19.86 -2.46
C LEU A 122 -0.32 -20.93 -3.52
N ARG A 123 -1.52 -21.53 -3.48
CA ARG A 123 -1.94 -22.58 -4.41
C ARG A 123 -3.03 -22.06 -5.34
N LEU A 124 -2.87 -22.31 -6.64
CA LEU A 124 -3.92 -22.13 -7.63
C LEU A 124 -4.50 -23.49 -8.06
N PRO A 125 -5.79 -23.58 -8.44
CA PRO A 125 -6.79 -22.51 -8.42
C PRO A 125 -7.22 -22.14 -6.98
N LEU A 126 -7.61 -20.88 -6.79
CA LEU A 126 -8.20 -20.42 -5.53
C LEU A 126 -9.71 -20.54 -5.59
N GLU A 127 -10.28 -20.96 -4.47
CA GLU A 127 -11.72 -21.04 -4.25
C GLU A 127 -12.17 -19.92 -3.29
N PRO A 128 -13.40 -19.39 -3.46
CA PRO A 128 -14.00 -18.50 -2.47
C PRO A 128 -14.06 -19.16 -1.09
N VAL A 129 -13.88 -18.36 -0.05
CA VAL A 129 -13.98 -18.83 1.35
C VAL A 129 -15.30 -18.36 1.94
N GLU A 130 -16.00 -19.28 2.62
CA GLU A 130 -17.17 -18.92 3.43
C GLU A 130 -16.75 -18.02 4.59
N LEU A 131 -17.41 -16.88 4.72
CA LEU A 131 -17.12 -15.93 5.80
C LEU A 131 -17.75 -16.34 7.14
N ASN A 132 -18.67 -17.31 7.12
CA ASN A 132 -19.41 -17.77 8.28
C ASN A 132 -18.46 -18.30 9.37
N GLY A 133 -18.48 -17.65 10.54
CA GLY A 133 -17.64 -18.00 11.69
C GLY A 133 -16.21 -17.47 11.65
N LEU A 134 -15.77 -16.81 10.57
CA LEU A 134 -14.47 -16.13 10.55
C LEU A 134 -14.47 -14.97 11.55
N LYS A 135 -13.38 -14.83 12.31
CA LYS A 135 -13.21 -13.72 13.25
C LYS A 135 -12.56 -12.56 12.53
N VAL A 136 -13.31 -11.48 12.38
CA VAL A 136 -12.91 -10.32 11.59
C VAL A 136 -12.77 -9.12 12.51
N GLY A 137 -11.53 -8.64 12.62
CA GLY A 137 -11.23 -7.41 13.35
C GLY A 137 -11.48 -6.19 12.48
N VAL A 138 -12.15 -5.16 12.99
CA VAL A 138 -12.28 -3.86 12.30
C VAL A 138 -11.36 -2.86 12.96
N PHE A 139 -10.58 -2.10 12.19
CA PHE A 139 -9.77 -1.02 12.74
C PHE A 139 -10.64 -0.05 13.55
N ALA A 140 -10.46 0.00 14.87
CA ALA A 140 -11.27 0.85 15.74
C ALA A 140 -11.13 2.35 15.36
N ASP A 141 -12.23 3.10 15.44
CA ASP A 141 -12.28 4.54 15.15
C ASP A 141 -11.85 4.97 13.74
N PHE A 142 -11.85 4.05 12.75
CA PHE A 142 -11.40 4.37 11.38
C PHE A 142 -12.15 5.56 10.77
N SER A 143 -13.43 5.75 11.13
CA SER A 143 -14.28 6.83 10.64
C SER A 143 -13.76 8.22 11.01
N GLY A 144 -13.06 8.36 12.15
CA GLY A 144 -12.43 9.61 12.57
C GLY A 144 -11.25 10.04 11.70
N PHE A 145 -10.76 9.15 10.83
CA PHE A 145 -9.65 9.40 9.90
C PHE A 145 -10.10 9.40 8.44
N CYS A 146 -11.41 9.35 8.17
CA CYS A 146 -11.98 9.30 6.83
C CYS A 146 -12.93 10.46 6.55
N GLU A 147 -13.09 10.81 5.28
CA GLU A 147 -14.26 11.54 4.80
C GLU A 147 -15.53 10.71 5.07
N SER A 148 -16.64 11.39 5.38
CA SER A 148 -17.88 10.71 5.79
C SER A 148 -18.38 9.70 4.77
N GLY A 149 -18.37 10.04 3.47
CA GLY A 149 -18.80 9.12 2.42
C GLY A 149 -17.95 7.85 2.34
N VAL A 150 -16.64 7.97 2.56
CA VAL A 150 -15.73 6.82 2.62
C VAL A 150 -16.03 5.96 3.84
N ALA A 151 -16.21 6.60 5.01
CA ALA A 151 -16.55 5.90 6.25
C ALA A 151 -17.88 5.14 6.13
N ASP A 152 -18.89 5.73 5.51
CA ASP A 152 -20.21 5.12 5.29
C ASP A 152 -20.11 3.93 4.33
N CYS A 153 -19.33 4.06 3.25
CA CYS A 153 -19.09 2.99 2.28
C CYS A 153 -18.41 1.77 2.91
N VAL A 154 -17.37 2.01 3.71
CA VAL A 154 -16.65 0.96 4.44
C VAL A 154 -17.55 0.33 5.51
N SER A 155 -18.32 1.13 6.26
CA SER A 155 -19.24 0.65 7.29
C SER A 155 -20.34 -0.26 6.70
N ARG A 156 -20.89 0.11 5.53
CA ARG A 156 -21.85 -0.74 4.80
C ARG A 156 -21.24 -2.09 4.41
N SER A 157 -20.00 -2.08 3.92
CA SER A 157 -19.27 -3.28 3.53
C SER A 157 -18.98 -4.19 4.72
N ILE A 158 -18.59 -3.63 5.87
CA ILE A 158 -18.41 -4.36 7.13
C ILE A 158 -19.75 -4.98 7.59
N GLY A 159 -20.85 -4.24 7.48
CA GLY A 159 -22.19 -4.75 7.80
C GLY A 159 -22.61 -5.93 6.91
N LEU A 160 -22.26 -5.90 5.62
CA LEU A 160 -22.48 -7.03 4.71
C LEU A 160 -21.64 -8.25 5.13
N ILE A 161 -20.37 -8.06 5.47
CA ILE A 161 -19.49 -9.14 5.96
C ILE A 161 -20.10 -9.83 7.19
N GLY A 162 -20.67 -9.06 8.13
CA GLY A 162 -21.42 -9.62 9.26
C GLY A 162 -22.67 -10.41 8.85
N LYS A 163 -23.44 -9.93 7.85
CA LYS A 163 -24.60 -10.66 7.31
C LYS A 163 -24.24 -11.97 6.63
N LEU A 164 -23.04 -12.05 6.04
CA LEU A 164 -22.47 -13.27 5.46
C LEU A 164 -21.94 -14.25 6.52
N GLY A 165 -22.11 -13.93 7.81
CA GLY A 165 -21.86 -14.83 8.94
C GLY A 165 -20.52 -14.62 9.64
N ALA A 166 -19.70 -13.65 9.24
CA ALA A 166 -18.47 -13.33 9.95
C ALA A 166 -18.77 -12.79 11.36
N VAL A 167 -17.93 -13.15 12.32
CA VAL A 167 -17.94 -12.57 13.67
C VAL A 167 -17.08 -11.31 13.62
N VAL A 168 -17.75 -10.15 13.59
CA VAL A 168 -17.10 -8.84 13.42
C VAL A 168 -17.00 -8.12 14.76
N ASP A 169 -15.78 -7.82 15.20
CA ASP A 169 -15.50 -7.04 16.40
C ASP A 169 -14.40 -5.99 16.16
N GLU A 170 -14.27 -5.02 17.04
CA GLU A 170 -13.21 -4.00 16.94
C GLU A 170 -11.83 -4.56 17.30
N ALA A 171 -10.86 -4.31 16.42
CA ALA A 171 -9.44 -4.57 16.65
C ALA A 171 -8.72 -3.29 17.08
N ALA A 172 -8.15 -3.32 18.29
CA ALA A 172 -7.40 -2.20 18.87
C ALA A 172 -5.95 -2.14 18.32
N LEU A 173 -5.81 -1.78 17.04
CA LEU A 173 -4.51 -1.45 16.45
C LEU A 173 -3.89 -0.22 17.14
N PRO A 174 -2.56 -0.03 17.04
CA PRO A 174 -1.93 1.25 17.40
C PRO A 174 -2.58 2.44 16.69
N SER A 175 -2.30 3.67 17.16
CA SER A 175 -2.82 4.87 16.49
C SER A 175 -2.28 4.97 15.06
N PRO A 176 -3.10 5.37 14.06
CA PRO A 176 -2.66 5.50 12.68
C PRO A 176 -1.61 6.62 12.50
N ASP A 177 -1.64 7.66 13.33
CA ASP A 177 -0.60 8.69 13.31
C ASP A 177 0.75 8.14 13.80
N LEU A 178 0.74 7.30 14.85
CA LEU A 178 1.95 6.64 15.33
C LEU A 178 2.52 5.68 14.27
N ALA A 179 1.67 4.88 13.63
CA ALA A 179 2.10 3.98 12.56
C ALA A 179 2.70 4.76 11.38
N ARG A 180 2.03 5.84 10.94
CA ARG A 180 2.55 6.75 9.91
C ARG A 180 3.92 7.31 10.30
N ASP A 181 4.10 7.79 11.52
CA ASP A 181 5.37 8.39 11.95
C ASP A 181 6.51 7.38 12.00
N ILE A 182 6.25 6.18 12.50
CA ILE A 182 7.22 5.07 12.46
C ILE A 182 7.61 4.76 11.01
N TYR A 183 6.64 4.67 10.11
CA TYR A 183 6.87 4.45 8.69
C TYR A 183 7.72 5.56 8.05
N LEU A 184 7.34 6.83 8.22
CA LEU A 184 8.00 7.95 7.56
C LEU A 184 9.49 8.05 7.94
N VAL A 185 9.81 7.83 9.21
CA VAL A 185 11.21 7.85 9.67
C VAL A 185 11.97 6.61 9.20
N THR A 186 11.34 5.42 9.25
CA THR A 186 11.96 4.17 8.77
C THR A 186 12.27 4.26 7.28
N MET A 187 11.29 4.66 6.47
CA MET A 187 11.44 4.82 5.03
C MET A 187 12.49 5.86 4.70
N ALA A 188 12.46 7.05 5.32
CA ALA A 188 13.43 8.10 5.03
C ALA A 188 14.87 7.68 5.38
N ALA A 189 15.07 7.02 6.53
CA ALA A 189 16.38 6.52 6.94
C ALA A 189 16.96 5.53 5.93
N GLU A 190 16.18 4.52 5.53
CA GLU A 190 16.64 3.52 4.56
C GLU A 190 16.83 4.12 3.17
N ALA A 191 15.92 5.01 2.73
CA ALA A 191 16.05 5.73 1.46
C ALA A 191 17.34 6.55 1.38
N SER A 192 17.71 7.25 2.47
CA SER A 192 18.94 8.04 2.50
C SER A 192 20.20 7.20 2.27
N SER A 193 20.18 5.94 2.71
CA SER A 193 21.26 4.98 2.47
C SER A 193 21.18 4.36 1.08
N ASN A 194 20.00 3.87 0.69
CA ASN A 194 19.79 3.16 -0.58
C ASN A 194 20.07 4.05 -1.79
N LEU A 195 19.61 5.30 -1.76
CA LEU A 195 19.81 6.27 -2.84
C LEU A 195 21.21 6.91 -2.83
N ALA A 196 22.08 6.61 -1.86
CA ALA A 196 23.47 7.12 -1.86
C ALA A 196 24.27 6.65 -3.09
N ARG A 197 23.86 5.54 -3.72
CA ARG A 197 24.50 4.97 -4.92
C ARG A 197 24.32 5.80 -6.19
N TYR A 198 23.40 6.77 -6.21
CA TYR A 198 23.20 7.66 -7.34
C TYR A 198 24.10 8.88 -7.15
N ASP A 199 25.28 8.83 -7.77
CA ASP A 199 26.35 9.83 -7.67
C ASP A 199 26.84 10.33 -9.04
N GLY A 200 26.27 9.80 -10.13
CA GLY A 200 26.64 10.15 -11.51
C GLY A 200 27.97 9.53 -11.99
N ILE A 201 28.62 8.66 -11.20
CA ILE A 201 29.93 8.09 -11.55
C ILE A 201 29.79 6.85 -12.43
N LYS A 202 28.95 5.88 -12.00
CA LYS A 202 28.80 4.59 -12.71
C LYS A 202 27.65 4.61 -13.73
N TYR A 203 26.60 5.36 -13.45
CA TYR A 203 25.38 5.41 -14.26
C TYR A 203 24.52 6.62 -13.88
N GLY A 204 23.52 6.92 -14.71
CA GLY A 204 22.51 7.93 -14.45
C GLY A 204 22.94 9.35 -14.79
N PHE A 205 22.27 10.32 -14.17
CA PHE A 205 22.52 11.74 -14.37
C PHE A 205 23.88 12.14 -13.77
N GLY A 206 24.75 12.74 -14.58
CA GLY A 206 26.05 13.25 -14.15
C GLY A 206 25.98 14.72 -13.71
N GLY A 207 27.04 15.18 -13.05
CA GLY A 207 27.24 16.59 -12.69
C GLY A 207 28.72 16.90 -12.61
N ALA A 208 29.09 18.13 -12.27
CA ALA A 208 30.49 18.51 -12.07
C ALA A 208 31.17 17.68 -10.97
N ASP A 209 30.40 17.33 -9.93
CA ASP A 209 30.75 16.38 -8.89
C ASP A 209 29.49 15.61 -8.42
N ALA A 210 29.67 14.68 -7.46
CA ALA A 210 28.57 13.89 -6.91
C ALA A 210 27.50 14.73 -6.19
N THR A 211 27.86 15.89 -5.64
CA THR A 211 26.92 16.79 -4.97
C THR A 211 26.02 17.47 -5.99
N SER A 212 26.60 17.99 -7.08
CA SER A 212 25.85 18.55 -8.21
C SER A 212 24.96 17.50 -8.85
N ALA A 213 25.48 16.30 -9.16
CA ALA A 213 24.71 15.21 -9.77
C ALA A 213 23.44 14.89 -8.97
N ARG A 214 23.54 14.85 -7.64
CA ARG A 214 22.41 14.58 -6.74
C ARG A 214 21.47 15.76 -6.57
N SER A 215 22.02 16.97 -6.43
CA SER A 215 21.20 18.17 -6.19
C SER A 215 20.36 18.52 -7.42
N GLU A 216 20.92 18.35 -8.61
CA GLU A 216 20.27 18.60 -9.89
C GLU A 216 19.40 17.42 -10.36
N GLY A 217 19.84 16.19 -10.08
CA GLY A 217 19.19 14.97 -10.58
C GLY A 217 17.97 14.51 -9.76
N PHE A 218 17.91 14.77 -8.46
CA PHE A 218 16.77 14.39 -7.62
C PHE A 218 15.74 15.50 -7.51
N GLY A 219 14.45 15.17 -7.55
CA GLY A 219 13.37 16.12 -7.25
C GLY A 219 13.27 16.50 -5.78
N GLY A 220 12.42 17.50 -5.51
CA GLY A 220 12.30 18.12 -4.19
C GLY A 220 11.89 17.17 -3.07
N GLU A 221 10.94 16.27 -3.32
CA GLU A 221 10.51 15.26 -2.34
C GLU A 221 11.62 14.26 -2.03
N VAL A 222 12.30 13.76 -3.07
CA VAL A 222 13.40 12.80 -2.90
C VAL A 222 14.52 13.40 -2.06
N ARG A 223 14.92 14.64 -2.35
CA ARG A 223 15.90 15.37 -1.52
C ARG A 223 15.40 15.56 -0.09
N ARG A 224 14.12 15.91 0.12
CA ARG A 224 13.53 16.08 1.46
C ARG A 224 13.65 14.80 2.29
N ARG A 225 13.35 13.63 1.69
CA ARG A 225 13.45 12.32 2.35
C ARG A 225 14.90 11.92 2.64
N ILE A 226 15.82 12.17 1.72
CA ILE A 226 17.26 11.92 1.93
C ILE A 226 17.79 12.76 3.10
N ILE A 227 17.44 14.05 3.18
CA ILE A 227 17.85 14.95 4.27
C ILE A 227 17.28 14.47 5.60
N ALA A 228 15.98 14.18 5.66
CA ALA A 228 15.33 13.70 6.88
C ALA A 228 15.92 12.36 7.37
N GLY A 229 16.21 11.43 6.44
CA GLY A 229 16.84 10.15 6.77
C GLY A 229 18.27 10.30 7.26
N SER A 230 19.07 11.11 6.58
CA SER A 230 20.46 11.40 6.98
C SER A 230 20.51 12.04 8.36
N TYR A 231 19.56 12.94 8.66
CA TYR A 231 19.39 13.53 9.98
C TYR A 231 19.07 12.47 11.04
N ALA A 232 18.07 11.61 10.79
CA ALA A 232 17.64 10.55 11.71
C ALA A 232 18.75 9.53 12.03
N LEU A 233 19.65 9.28 11.08
CA LEU A 233 20.80 8.38 11.21
C LEU A 233 22.08 9.05 11.74
N SER A 234 22.10 10.38 11.86
CA SER A 234 23.34 11.11 12.15
C SER A 234 23.88 10.83 13.57
N SER A 235 25.21 10.87 13.69
CA SER A 235 25.93 10.61 14.93
C SER A 235 25.75 11.70 15.99
N VAL A 236 25.33 12.92 15.61
CA VAL A 236 25.07 14.03 16.54
C VAL A 236 23.85 13.74 17.42
N TYR A 237 22.84 13.06 16.86
CA TYR A 237 21.70 12.51 17.62
C TYR A 237 21.95 11.06 18.08
N ARG A 238 23.20 10.59 17.98
CA ARG A 238 23.75 9.28 18.41
C ARG A 238 22.75 8.13 18.38
N GLY A 239 22.12 7.88 17.24
CA GLY A 239 21.22 6.73 17.06
C GLY A 239 20.03 6.68 18.03
N ASP A 240 19.79 7.66 18.90
CA ASP A 240 18.70 7.62 19.87
C ASP A 240 17.36 7.76 19.15
N TYR A 241 17.30 8.62 18.14
CA TYR A 241 16.08 8.85 17.37
C TYR A 241 15.67 7.62 16.57
N TYR A 242 16.54 7.12 15.68
CA TYR A 242 16.25 5.93 14.89
C TYR A 242 16.08 4.67 15.75
N ARG A 243 16.86 4.49 16.84
CA ARG A 243 16.66 3.36 17.76
C ARG A 243 15.31 3.40 18.46
N ARG A 244 14.84 4.57 18.90
CA ARG A 244 13.49 4.73 19.47
C ARG A 244 12.41 4.38 18.45
N VAL A 245 12.56 4.81 17.20
CA VAL A 245 11.64 4.42 16.13
C VAL A 245 11.66 2.92 15.88
N LYS A 246 12.83 2.27 15.85
CA LYS A 246 12.91 0.80 15.72
C LYS A 246 12.28 0.08 16.91
N ALA A 247 12.41 0.61 18.13
CA ALA A 247 11.74 0.06 19.31
C ALA A 247 10.21 0.19 19.21
N ALA A 248 9.71 1.35 18.79
CA ALA A 248 8.28 1.58 18.55
C ALA A 248 7.73 0.70 17.41
N ALA A 249 8.49 0.53 16.32
CA ALA A 249 8.15 -0.38 15.23
C ALA A 249 8.02 -1.83 15.71
N ARG A 250 8.94 -2.26 16.56
CA ARG A 250 8.89 -3.60 17.17
C ARG A 250 7.65 -3.77 18.06
N GLU A 251 7.35 -2.80 18.92
CA GLU A 251 6.15 -2.83 19.76
C GLU A 251 4.86 -2.87 18.92
N LEU A 252 4.80 -2.08 17.85
CA LEU A 252 3.70 -2.11 16.88
C LEU A 252 3.54 -3.50 16.26
N CYS A 253 4.64 -4.11 15.82
CA CYS A 253 4.62 -5.46 15.24
C CYS A 253 4.13 -6.50 16.25
N GLU A 254 4.65 -6.49 17.47
CA GLU A 254 4.26 -7.41 18.55
C GLU A 254 2.77 -7.25 18.91
N ARG A 255 2.23 -6.02 18.86
CA ARG A 255 0.79 -5.78 19.07
C ARG A 255 -0.06 -6.34 17.94
N VAL A 256 0.31 -6.10 16.68
CA VAL A 256 -0.43 -6.62 15.52
C VAL A 256 -0.39 -8.15 15.48
N GLU A 257 0.74 -8.76 15.81
CA GLU A 257 0.87 -10.22 15.93
C GLU A 257 -0.08 -10.79 16.98
N LYS A 258 -0.21 -10.15 18.14
CA LYS A 258 -1.20 -10.53 19.17
C LYS A 258 -2.63 -10.40 18.67
N ILE A 259 -2.95 -9.38 17.88
CA ILE A 259 -4.30 -9.22 17.29
C ILE A 259 -4.63 -10.40 16.38
N PHE A 260 -3.67 -10.89 15.58
CA PHE A 260 -3.86 -12.08 14.74
C PHE A 260 -3.96 -13.40 15.51
N SER A 261 -3.74 -13.42 16.83
CA SER A 261 -4.10 -14.57 17.68
C SER A 261 -5.61 -14.66 17.96
N ILE A 262 -6.33 -13.58 17.70
CA ILE A 262 -7.78 -13.45 17.94
C ILE A 262 -8.54 -13.45 16.62
N TYR A 263 -8.05 -12.70 15.63
CA TYR A 263 -8.73 -12.48 14.36
C TYR A 263 -8.03 -13.19 13.20
N ASP A 264 -8.83 -13.70 12.27
CA ASP A 264 -8.36 -14.30 11.01
C ASP A 264 -7.89 -13.23 10.02
N MET A 265 -8.59 -12.09 9.99
CA MET A 265 -8.23 -10.92 9.20
C MET A 265 -8.67 -9.61 9.88
N ILE A 266 -8.04 -8.51 9.46
CA ILE A 266 -8.37 -7.16 9.89
C ILE A 266 -8.87 -6.36 8.69
N LEU A 267 -10.00 -5.70 8.85
CA LEU A 267 -10.60 -4.78 7.88
C LEU A 267 -10.26 -3.33 8.22
N MET A 268 -9.94 -2.56 7.18
CA MET A 268 -9.76 -1.12 7.28
C MET A 268 -10.02 -0.45 5.93
N PRO A 269 -10.38 0.85 5.90
CA PRO A 269 -10.32 1.63 4.68
C PRO A 269 -8.92 1.53 4.07
N THR A 270 -8.81 1.46 2.74
CA THR A 270 -7.49 1.52 2.11
C THR A 270 -6.91 2.93 2.21
N VAL A 271 -7.77 3.94 2.05
CA VAL A 271 -7.47 5.37 2.12
C VAL A 271 -8.66 6.07 2.77
N GLY A 272 -8.41 7.15 3.50
CA GLY A 272 -9.47 7.93 4.17
C GLY A 272 -10.28 8.86 3.25
N THR A 273 -9.92 8.98 1.97
CA THR A 273 -10.58 9.85 0.99
C THR A 273 -10.81 9.08 -0.30
N THR A 274 -11.67 9.61 -1.17
CA THR A 274 -11.63 9.21 -2.58
C THR A 274 -10.44 9.85 -3.30
N ALA A 275 -10.25 9.54 -4.59
CA ALA A 275 -9.22 10.16 -5.41
C ALA A 275 -9.34 11.68 -5.38
N PHE A 276 -8.30 12.40 -4.94
CA PHE A 276 -8.31 13.86 -4.82
C PHE A 276 -7.94 14.55 -6.15
N PRO A 277 -8.36 15.81 -6.37
CA PRO A 277 -7.93 16.61 -7.52
C PRO A 277 -6.41 16.74 -7.62
N LEU A 278 -5.88 16.81 -8.84
CA LEU A 278 -4.47 17.17 -9.03
C LEU A 278 -4.24 18.59 -8.49
N GLY A 279 -3.11 18.80 -7.82
CA GLY A 279 -2.76 20.04 -7.14
C GLY A 279 -3.32 20.18 -5.73
N SER A 280 -4.00 19.17 -5.17
CA SER A 280 -4.63 19.27 -3.84
C SER A 280 -3.65 19.38 -2.67
N PHE A 281 -2.40 18.95 -2.86
CA PHE A 281 -1.38 19.01 -1.83
C PHE A 281 -0.29 19.97 -2.28
N ASP A 282 -0.42 21.23 -1.86
CA ASP A 282 0.64 22.23 -1.89
C ASP A 282 1.69 21.94 -0.79
N ASP A 283 2.57 22.90 -0.50
CA ASP A 283 3.83 22.79 0.27
C ASP A 283 3.75 22.15 1.68
N SER A 284 2.58 21.68 2.14
CA SER A 284 2.37 20.87 3.35
C SER A 284 2.45 19.37 3.07
N PRO A 285 3.64 18.75 3.16
CA PRO A 285 3.83 17.30 2.96
C PRO A 285 2.99 16.43 3.91
N THR A 286 2.60 16.95 5.08
CA THR A 286 1.86 16.22 6.11
C THR A 286 0.51 15.72 5.61
N ASN A 287 -0.21 16.53 4.82
CA ASN A 287 -1.52 16.16 4.31
C ASN A 287 -1.43 15.01 3.31
N LEU A 288 -0.41 15.02 2.45
CA LEU A 288 -0.12 13.90 1.54
C LEU A 288 0.20 12.62 2.32
N TYR A 289 0.99 12.71 3.39
CA TYR A 289 1.38 11.54 4.17
C TYR A 289 0.22 10.94 4.99
N ASN A 290 -0.83 11.72 5.23
CA ASN A 290 -2.03 11.21 5.91
C ASN A 290 -2.80 10.22 5.04
N SER A 291 -2.60 10.22 3.72
CA SER A 291 -3.18 9.22 2.81
C SER A 291 -2.70 7.79 3.11
N ASP A 292 -1.54 7.64 3.74
CA ASP A 292 -0.91 6.33 3.97
C ASP A 292 -1.27 5.72 5.36
N ARG A 293 -2.09 6.42 6.18
CA ARG A 293 -2.37 6.07 7.60
C ARG A 293 -2.81 4.63 7.84
N PHE A 294 -3.64 4.09 6.95
CA PHE A 294 -4.12 2.71 7.06
C PHE A 294 -3.19 1.72 6.37
N SER A 295 -2.60 2.10 5.25
CA SER A 295 -1.84 1.16 4.43
C SER A 295 -0.50 0.74 5.06
N VAL A 296 0.14 1.62 5.84
CA VAL A 296 1.49 1.39 6.41
C VAL A 296 1.59 0.22 7.38
N TYR A 297 0.49 -0.21 8.03
CA TYR A 297 0.51 -1.35 8.95
C TYR A 297 1.03 -2.62 8.28
N ALA A 298 0.59 -2.89 7.05
CA ALA A 298 0.99 -4.07 6.31
C ALA A 298 2.49 -4.06 5.95
N ASN A 299 3.06 -2.88 5.67
CA ASN A 299 4.48 -2.72 5.37
C ASN A 299 5.34 -2.87 6.62
N LEU A 300 4.99 -2.14 7.70
CA LEU A 300 5.72 -2.17 8.96
C LEU A 300 5.78 -3.57 9.56
N THR A 301 4.69 -4.32 9.47
CA THR A 301 4.59 -5.67 10.03
C THR A 301 5.07 -6.75 9.07
N GLY A 302 5.22 -6.43 7.78
CA GLY A 302 5.49 -7.40 6.70
C GLY A 302 4.34 -8.35 6.40
N CYS A 303 3.13 -8.08 6.91
CA CYS A 303 1.94 -8.89 6.69
C CYS A 303 1.30 -8.66 5.31
N PRO A 304 0.62 -9.65 4.72
CA PRO A 304 -0.09 -9.47 3.46
C PRO A 304 -1.35 -8.59 3.65
N ALA A 305 -1.68 -7.81 2.62
CA ALA A 305 -2.89 -7.00 2.58
C ALA A 305 -3.41 -6.86 1.15
N ILE A 306 -4.66 -7.22 0.92
CA ILE A 306 -5.35 -7.05 -0.36
C ILE A 306 -6.34 -5.90 -0.27
N THR A 307 -6.32 -5.02 -1.26
CA THR A 307 -7.33 -3.98 -1.48
C THR A 307 -8.28 -4.44 -2.56
N ILE A 308 -9.59 -4.33 -2.30
CA ILE A 308 -10.66 -4.51 -3.29
C ILE A 308 -11.60 -3.31 -3.30
N PRO A 309 -12.28 -3.00 -4.40
CA PRO A 309 -13.35 -2.01 -4.43
C PRO A 309 -14.49 -2.40 -3.49
N CYS A 310 -15.07 -1.44 -2.76
CA CYS A 310 -16.14 -1.69 -1.81
C CYS A 310 -17.30 -0.69 -1.89
N GLY A 311 -17.47 -0.05 -3.05
CA GLY A 311 -18.45 0.99 -3.32
C GLY A 311 -17.80 2.30 -3.73
N GLY A 312 -18.55 3.40 -3.70
CA GLY A 312 -18.09 4.68 -4.23
C GLY A 312 -18.82 5.88 -3.63
N VAL A 313 -18.22 7.04 -3.85
CA VAL A 313 -18.73 8.35 -3.42
C VAL A 313 -18.59 9.29 -4.61
N ASP A 314 -19.69 9.92 -5.02
CA ASP A 314 -19.71 10.84 -6.16
C ASP A 314 -19.11 10.25 -7.45
N GLY A 315 -19.35 8.96 -7.70
CA GLY A 315 -18.82 8.23 -8.86
C GLY A 315 -17.34 7.84 -8.77
N LEU A 316 -16.67 8.11 -7.65
CA LEU A 316 -15.29 7.72 -7.39
C LEU A 316 -15.22 6.45 -6.53
N PRO A 317 -14.31 5.50 -6.82
CA PRO A 317 -14.21 4.27 -6.06
C PRO A 317 -13.70 4.47 -4.62
N VAL A 318 -14.13 3.59 -3.74
CA VAL A 318 -13.63 3.41 -2.37
C VAL A 318 -13.05 2.00 -2.26
N GLY A 319 -11.88 1.87 -1.64
CA GLY A 319 -11.21 0.58 -1.44
C GLY A 319 -11.29 0.09 0.00
N LEU A 320 -11.64 -1.18 0.19
CA LEU A 320 -11.54 -1.92 1.45
C LEU A 320 -10.25 -2.76 1.46
N THR A 321 -9.46 -2.65 2.52
CA THR A 321 -8.28 -3.49 2.74
C THR A 321 -8.62 -4.64 3.68
N LEU A 322 -8.28 -5.87 3.26
CA LEU A 322 -8.24 -7.06 4.10
C LEU A 322 -6.76 -7.36 4.41
N MET A 323 -6.36 -7.20 5.67
CA MET A 323 -5.01 -7.49 6.14
C MET A 323 -5.01 -8.83 6.90
N GLY A 324 -4.08 -9.72 6.57
CA GLY A 324 -3.98 -11.05 7.17
C GLY A 324 -2.66 -11.26 7.88
N ARG A 325 -2.52 -12.38 8.60
CA ARG A 325 -1.23 -12.80 9.16
C ARG A 325 -0.24 -13.18 8.05
N LYS A 326 1.06 -13.18 8.35
CA LYS A 326 2.09 -13.61 7.39
C LYS A 326 1.78 -15.00 6.83
N GLY A 327 1.87 -15.14 5.51
CA GLY A 327 1.60 -16.38 4.79
C GLY A 327 0.11 -16.70 4.56
N SER A 328 -0.81 -15.79 4.90
CA SER A 328 -2.25 -16.00 4.74
C SER A 328 -2.83 -15.47 3.43
N GLU A 329 -2.02 -15.28 2.37
CA GLU A 329 -2.45 -14.78 1.07
C GLU A 329 -3.62 -15.59 0.49
N GLU A 330 -3.58 -16.92 0.59
CA GLU A 330 -4.66 -17.81 0.11
C GLU A 330 -6.01 -17.52 0.79
N MET A 331 -6.02 -17.35 2.11
CA MET A 331 -7.23 -17.00 2.86
C MET A 331 -7.74 -15.60 2.47
N LEU A 332 -6.83 -14.62 2.32
CA LEU A 332 -7.20 -13.27 1.92
C LEU A 332 -7.80 -13.23 0.52
N TYR A 333 -7.24 -13.97 -0.44
CA TYR A 333 -7.82 -14.09 -1.77
C TYR A 333 -9.15 -14.82 -1.74
N GLY A 334 -9.29 -15.91 -0.98
CA GLY A 334 -10.55 -16.63 -0.84
C GLY A 334 -11.67 -15.74 -0.28
N ALA A 335 -11.38 -14.96 0.76
CA ALA A 335 -12.32 -13.99 1.31
C ALA A 335 -12.63 -12.87 0.30
N ALA A 336 -11.61 -12.36 -0.39
CA ALA A 336 -11.79 -11.32 -1.41
C ALA A 336 -12.61 -11.80 -2.62
N LEU A 337 -12.49 -13.07 -3.04
CA LEU A 337 -13.32 -13.66 -4.11
C LEU A 337 -14.80 -13.68 -3.73
N THR A 338 -15.12 -14.07 -2.48
CA THR A 338 -16.48 -14.01 -1.95
C THR A 338 -17.00 -12.57 -1.97
N LEU A 339 -16.17 -11.62 -1.50
CA LEU A 339 -16.57 -10.21 -1.39
C LEU A 339 -16.66 -9.48 -2.72
N GLU A 340 -15.82 -9.82 -3.71
CA GLU A 340 -15.86 -9.23 -5.06
C GLU A 340 -17.25 -9.41 -5.70
N THR A 341 -17.86 -10.58 -5.51
CA THR A 341 -19.21 -10.88 -6.01
C THR A 341 -20.27 -10.13 -5.18
N GLU A 342 -20.24 -10.30 -3.86
CA GLU A 342 -21.27 -9.78 -2.96
C GLU A 342 -21.30 -8.25 -2.91
N LEU A 343 -20.15 -7.58 -2.96
CA LEU A 343 -20.07 -6.12 -2.93
C LEU A 343 -20.49 -5.47 -4.25
N ALA A 344 -20.30 -6.16 -5.39
CA ALA A 344 -20.78 -5.69 -6.69
C ALA A 344 -22.31 -5.66 -6.71
N ASP A 345 -22.96 -6.71 -6.19
CA ASP A 345 -24.41 -6.82 -6.10
C ASP A 345 -25.01 -5.89 -5.04
N PHE A 346 -24.35 -5.73 -3.89
CA PHE A 346 -24.86 -4.97 -2.75
C PHE A 346 -24.81 -3.45 -2.95
N ASN A 347 -23.79 -2.93 -3.63
CA ASN A 347 -23.61 -1.48 -3.81
C ASN A 347 -24.21 -0.93 -5.11
N GLY A 348 -24.86 -1.78 -5.92
CA GLY A 348 -25.69 -1.36 -7.06
C GLY A 348 -25.05 -0.29 -7.95
N THR A 349 -24.05 -0.64 -8.77
CA THR A 349 -23.62 0.16 -9.95
C THR A 349 -23.41 1.67 -9.79
N GLU A 350 -23.14 2.22 -8.60
CA GLU A 350 -22.72 3.63 -8.50
C GLU A 350 -21.21 3.83 -8.69
N VAL A 351 -20.44 2.74 -8.68
CA VAL A 351 -19.01 2.76 -8.99
C VAL A 351 -18.83 2.28 -10.42
N LYS A 352 -18.21 3.13 -11.25
CA LYS A 352 -17.49 2.65 -12.42
C LYS A 352 -16.25 1.88 -11.92
N ALA A 353 -16.45 0.70 -11.35
CA ALA A 353 -15.36 -0.28 -11.37
C ALA A 353 -15.03 -0.47 -12.85
N CYS A 354 -13.75 -0.38 -13.21
CA CYS A 354 -13.32 -0.69 -14.57
C CYS A 354 -13.54 -2.19 -14.79
N VAL A 355 -14.75 -2.56 -15.19
CA VAL A 355 -15.13 -3.89 -15.67
C VAL A 355 -15.50 -3.74 -17.14
#